data_AF-K1GN44-F1
#
_entry.id   AF-K1GN44-F1
#
_cell.length_a   1.000
_cell.length_b   1.000
_cell.length_c   1.000
_cell.angle_alpha   90.00
_cell.angle_beta   90.00
_cell.angle_gamma   90.00
#
_symmetry.space_group_name_H-M   'P 1'
#
loop_
_entity.id
_entity.type
_entity.pdbx_description
1 polymer ?
#
loop_
_entity_poly.entity_id
_entity_poly.type
_entity_poly.pdbx_seq_one_letter_code
_entity_poly.pdbx_strand_id
1 'polypeptide(L)'
;MEKITKFLKGKRMYIAAFLLLSSNAMATTADAPWVGMLDKFMGILVGPTARVIAIIAIAGVGFSILAGLTDNLSKRAIGVIVGISVIFAAATWGPKFFGYSGAILM
;
A
#
# COMPACT_ATOMS: atom_id res chain seq x y z
N MET A 1 10.44 25.83 -51.46
CA MET A 1 10.00 25.65 -50.06
C MET A 1 9.35 24.27 -49.78
N GLU A 2 8.80 23.59 -50.79
CA GLU A 2 8.07 22.32 -50.62
C GLU A 2 8.93 21.09 -50.23
N LYS A 3 10.24 21.09 -50.55
CA LYS A 3 11.14 19.98 -50.18
C LYS A 3 11.41 19.90 -48.67
N ILE A 4 11.47 21.05 -47.99
CA ILE A 4 11.79 21.15 -46.56
C ILE A 4 10.63 20.65 -45.71
N THR A 5 9.38 20.95 -46.12
CA THR A 5 8.18 20.50 -45.41
C THR A 5 7.96 19.00 -45.53
N LYS A 6 8.28 18.38 -46.68
CA LYS A 6 8.24 16.91 -46.85
C LYS A 6 9.26 16.20 -45.94
N PHE A 7 10.47 16.75 -45.78
CA PHE A 7 11.50 16.21 -44.90
C PHE A 7 11.11 16.31 -43.41
N LEU A 8 10.56 17.45 -42.99
CA LEU A 8 10.03 17.65 -41.63
C LEU A 8 8.83 16.73 -41.34
N LYS A 9 7.94 16.52 -42.32
CA LYS A 9 6.78 15.63 -42.18
C LYS A 9 7.22 14.17 -42.02
N GLY A 10 8.26 13.74 -42.75
CA GLY A 10 8.89 12.43 -42.59
C GLY A 10 9.45 12.23 -41.17
N LYS A 11 10.30 13.16 -40.69
CA LYS A 11 10.85 13.12 -39.32
C LYS A 11 9.78 13.11 -38.23
N ARG A 12 8.71 13.90 -38.38
CA ARG A 12 7.56 13.90 -37.46
C ARG A 12 6.83 12.56 -37.43
N MET A 13 6.73 11.89 -38.58
CA MET A 13 6.12 10.56 -38.67
C MET A 13 6.96 9.49 -37.96
N TYR A 14 8.30 9.55 -38.08
CA TYR A 14 9.19 8.64 -37.35
C TYR A 14 9.16 8.87 -35.83
N ILE A 15 9.09 10.13 -35.38
CA ILE A 15 8.93 10.46 -33.95
C ILE A 15 7.57 9.98 -33.43
N ALA A 16 6.49 10.19 -34.19
CA ALA A 16 5.17 9.68 -33.82
C ALA A 16 5.16 8.15 -33.73
N ALA A 17 5.79 7.44 -34.67
CA ALA A 17 5.95 5.99 -34.61
C ALA A 17 6.76 5.53 -33.39
N PHE A 18 7.84 6.25 -33.05
CA PHE A 18 8.65 5.97 -31.86
C PHE A 18 7.90 6.20 -30.56
N LEU A 19 7.09 7.26 -30.46
CA LEU A 19 6.23 7.54 -29.30
C LEU A 19 5.11 6.48 -29.15
N LEU A 20 4.56 6.00 -30.26
CA LEU A 20 3.57 4.91 -30.25
C LEU A 20 4.21 3.57 -29.83
N LEU A 21 5.46 3.30 -30.20
CA LEU A 21 6.21 2.14 -29.71
C LEU A 21 6.61 2.28 -28.22
N SER A 22 6.92 3.49 -27.77
CA SER A 22 7.31 3.79 -26.38
C SER A 22 6.17 3.65 -25.38
N SER A 23 4.92 3.53 -25.82
CA SER A 23 3.75 3.34 -24.93
C SER A 23 3.81 2.05 -24.12
N ASN A 24 4.68 1.10 -24.48
CA ASN A 24 4.86 -0.16 -23.75
C ASN A 24 6.01 -0.12 -22.72
N ALA A 25 6.66 1.04 -22.52
CA ALA A 25 7.48 1.24 -21.32
C ALA A 25 6.58 1.61 -20.13
N MET A 26 5.57 0.77 -19.87
CA MET A 26 5.00 0.68 -18.53
C MET A 26 6.14 0.20 -17.64
N ALA A 27 6.61 1.07 -16.75
CA ALA A 27 7.37 0.66 -15.58
C ALA A 27 6.42 -0.14 -14.68
N THR A 28 6.02 -1.32 -15.12
CA THR A 28 5.37 -2.32 -14.31
C THR A 28 6.46 -2.88 -13.42
N THR A 29 6.60 -2.31 -12.23
CA THR A 29 7.16 -3.07 -11.11
C THR A 29 6.18 -4.17 -10.66
N ALA A 30 5.01 -4.31 -11.30
CA ALA A 30 3.95 -5.25 -10.91
C ALA A 30 4.28 -6.71 -11.24
N ASP A 31 5.22 -6.99 -12.14
CA ASP A 31 5.66 -8.36 -12.48
C ASP A 31 6.81 -8.87 -11.63
N ALA A 32 7.22 -8.09 -10.62
CA ALA A 32 8.27 -8.54 -9.74
C ALA A 32 7.77 -9.66 -8.80
N PRO A 33 8.47 -10.81 -8.69
CA PRO A 33 8.00 -11.98 -7.93
C PRO A 33 7.66 -11.69 -6.46
N TRP A 34 8.30 -10.68 -5.87
CA TRP A 34 8.08 -10.27 -4.50
C TRP A 34 6.79 -9.46 -4.29
N VAL A 35 6.20 -8.85 -5.32
CA VAL A 35 4.98 -8.04 -5.17
C VAL A 35 3.81 -8.92 -4.73
N GLY A 36 3.62 -10.07 -5.37
CA GLY A 36 2.63 -11.05 -4.94
C GLY A 36 2.90 -11.61 -3.52
N MET A 37 4.16 -11.61 -3.07
CA MET A 37 4.49 -11.97 -1.68
C MET A 37 4.13 -10.84 -0.71
N LEU A 38 4.48 -9.59 -1.04
CA LEU A 38 4.18 -8.40 -0.24
C LEU A 38 2.67 -8.18 -0.11
N ASP A 39 1.88 -8.44 -1.17
CA ASP A 39 0.42 -8.37 -1.13
C ASP A 39 -0.17 -9.40 -0.15
N LYS A 40 0.40 -10.61 -0.10
CA LYS A 40 0.02 -11.61 0.92
C LYS A 40 0.35 -11.14 2.33
N PHE A 41 1.53 -10.54 2.53
CA PHE A 41 1.92 -9.96 3.82
C PHE A 41 0.99 -8.82 4.24
N MET A 42 0.65 -7.91 3.33
CA MET A 42 -0.31 -6.84 3.60
C MET A 42 -1.69 -7.40 3.93
N GLY A 43 -2.13 -8.43 3.20
CA GLY A 43 -3.38 -9.13 3.48
C GLY A 43 -3.43 -9.74 4.88
N ILE A 44 -2.30 -10.24 5.39
CA ILE A 44 -2.22 -10.76 6.77
C ILE A 44 -2.24 -9.63 7.79
N LEU A 45 -1.49 -8.55 7.55
CA LEU A 45 -1.32 -7.42 8.47
C LEU A 45 -2.54 -6.49 8.55
N VAL A 46 -3.37 -6.42 7.51
CA VAL A 46 -4.54 -5.53 7.45
C VAL A 46 -5.85 -6.31 7.38
N GLY A 47 -5.81 -7.58 6.98
CA GLY A 47 -6.98 -8.43 6.80
C GLY A 47 -7.53 -9.03 8.11
N PRO A 48 -8.35 -10.10 8.00
CA PRO A 48 -9.03 -10.71 9.13
C PRO A 48 -8.09 -11.18 10.25
N THR A 49 -6.92 -11.69 9.90
CA THR A 49 -5.94 -12.22 10.85
C THR A 49 -5.42 -11.14 11.81
N ALA A 50 -5.08 -9.95 11.30
CA ALA A 50 -4.63 -8.85 12.15
C ALA A 50 -5.69 -8.39 13.15
N ARG A 51 -6.98 -8.40 12.75
CA ARG A 51 -8.09 -8.06 13.66
C ARG A 51 -8.19 -9.06 14.80
N VAL A 52 -8.03 -10.36 14.53
CA VAL A 52 -8.03 -11.40 15.56
C VAL A 52 -6.87 -11.20 16.54
N ILE A 53 -5.67 -10.92 16.03
CA ILE A 53 -4.49 -10.65 16.88
C ILE A 53 -4.74 -9.43 17.79
N ALA A 54 -5.32 -8.36 17.26
CA ALA A 54 -5.66 -7.17 18.04
C ALA A 54 -6.67 -7.47 19.16
N ILE A 55 -7.71 -8.26 18.86
CA ILE A 55 -8.70 -8.69 19.86
C ILE A 55 -8.03 -9.51 20.98
N ILE A 56 -7.15 -10.45 20.62
CA ILE A 56 -6.41 -11.26 21.60
C ILE A 56 -5.52 -10.38 22.48
N ALA A 57 -4.82 -9.41 21.90
CA ALA A 57 -3.96 -8.50 22.65
C ALA A 57 -4.76 -7.67 23.67
N ILE A 58 -5.91 -7.12 23.27
CA ILE A 58 -6.81 -6.37 24.16
C ILE A 58 -7.38 -7.29 25.25
N ALA A 59 -7.78 -8.51 24.91
CA ALA A 59 -8.26 -9.49 25.87
C ALA A 59 -7.19 -9.85 26.91
N GLY A 60 -5.93 -10.01 26.50
CA GLY A 60 -4.80 -10.26 27.41
C GLY A 60 -4.55 -9.10 28.38
N VAL A 61 -4.67 -7.85 27.90
CA VAL A 61 -4.61 -6.66 28.76
C VAL A 61 -5.78 -6.65 29.74
N GLY A 62 -7.01 -6.90 29.27
CA GLY A 62 -8.20 -6.98 30.12
C GLY A 62 -8.07 -8.05 31.22
N PHE A 63 -7.57 -9.23 30.87
CA PHE A 63 -7.30 -10.29 31.83
C PHE A 63 -6.24 -9.88 32.87
N SER A 64 -5.17 -9.22 32.42
CA SER A 64 -4.14 -8.69 33.32
C SER A 64 -4.71 -7.67 34.32
N ILE A 65 -5.72 -6.89 33.91
CA ILE A 65 -6.40 -5.91 34.78
C ILE A 65 -7.20 -6.63 35.85
N LEU A 66 -7.96 -7.65 35.47
CA LEU A 66 -8.73 -8.47 36.40
C LEU A 66 -7.84 -9.22 37.40
N ALA A 67 -6.66 -9.65 36.96
CA ALA A 67 -5.71 -10.39 37.79
C ALA A 67 -4.95 -9.50 38.80
N GLY A 68 -5.06 -8.16 38.72
CA GLY A 68 -4.42 -7.23 39.66
C GLY A 68 -2.89 -7.24 39.63
N LEU A 69 -2.27 -7.74 38.55
CA LEU A 69 -0.86 -8.11 38.52
C LEU A 69 0.13 -6.94 38.32
N THR A 70 -0.30 -5.68 38.13
CA THR A 70 0.66 -4.57 37.87
C THR A 70 0.17 -3.17 38.25
N ASP A 71 1.03 -2.38 38.91
CA ASP A 71 0.77 -1.00 39.38
C ASP A 71 0.58 0.06 38.26
N ASN A 72 1.00 -0.24 37.03
CA ASN A 72 1.01 0.71 35.91
C ASN A 72 0.07 0.32 34.75
N LEU A 73 -0.90 -0.55 35.01
CA LEU A 73 -1.70 -1.18 33.95
C LEU A 73 -2.62 -0.20 33.21
N SER A 74 -3.14 0.82 33.91
CA SER A 74 -3.99 1.85 33.30
C SER A 74 -3.26 2.60 32.18
N LYS A 75 -2.00 2.98 32.41
CA LYS A 75 -1.16 3.64 31.40
C LYS A 75 -0.80 2.69 30.26
N ARG A 76 -0.49 1.43 30.58
CA ARG A 76 -0.14 0.42 29.58
C ARG A 76 -1.33 0.01 28.70
N ALA A 77 -2.52 -0.10 29.27
CA ALA A 77 -3.74 -0.42 28.55
C ALA A 77 -4.10 0.65 27.52
N ILE A 78 -4.02 1.93 27.93
CA ILE A 78 -4.21 3.06 27.01
C ILE A 78 -3.20 2.99 25.87
N GLY A 79 -1.92 2.73 26.16
CA GLY A 79 -0.89 2.60 25.13
C GLY A 79 -1.18 1.47 24.12
N VAL A 80 -1.69 0.33 24.59
CA VAL A 80 -2.08 -0.79 23.70
C VAL A 80 -3.27 -0.40 22.83
N ILE A 81 -4.31 0.21 23.40
CA ILE A 81 -5.50 0.63 22.64
C ILE A 81 -5.12 1.70 21.61
N VAL A 82 -4.40 2.74 22.02
CA VAL A 82 -3.95 3.83 21.13
C VAL A 82 -3.03 3.31 20.04
N GLY A 83 -2.07 2.45 20.38
CA GLY A 83 -1.15 1.85 19.41
C GLY A 83 -1.89 1.03 18.35
N ILE A 84 -2.84 0.18 18.77
CA ILE A 84 -3.70 -0.58 17.86
C ILE A 84 -4.50 0.38 16.96
N SER A 85 -5.14 1.42 17.53
CA SER A 85 -5.91 2.39 16.75
C SER A 85 -5.06 3.11 15.70
N VAL A 86 -3.83 3.52 16.04
CA VAL A 86 -2.92 4.19 15.09
C VAL A 86 -2.51 3.25 13.96
N ILE A 87 -2.20 1.99 14.25
CA ILE A 87 -1.81 0.99 13.23
C ILE A 87 -2.96 0.76 12.24
N PHE A 88 -4.17 0.48 12.73
CA PHE A 88 -5.33 0.26 11.86
C PHE A 88 -5.76 1.52 11.10
N ALA A 89 -5.63 2.70 11.73
CA ALA A 89 -5.86 3.96 11.03
C ALA A 89 -4.87 4.15 9.88
N ALA A 90 -3.57 3.99 10.14
CA ALA A 90 -2.52 4.11 9.12
C ALA A 90 -2.74 3.15 7.95
N ALA A 91 -3.18 1.92 8.21
CA ALA A 91 -3.53 0.96 7.16
C ALA A 91 -4.73 1.41 6.30
N THR A 92 -5.63 2.24 6.84
CA THR A 92 -6.85 2.68 6.15
C THR A 92 -6.61 3.88 5.24
N TRP A 93 -5.88 4.91 5.71
CA TRP A 93 -5.64 6.13 4.94
C TRP A 93 -4.26 6.18 4.26
N GLY A 94 -3.27 5.46 4.78
CA GLY A 94 -1.89 5.46 4.29
C GLY A 94 -1.78 5.11 2.80
N PRO A 95 -2.39 4.01 2.33
CA PRO A 95 -2.37 3.67 0.90
C PRO A 95 -2.96 4.77 0.01
N LYS A 96 -4.07 5.40 0.45
CA LYS A 96 -4.72 6.49 -0.29
C LYS A 96 -3.85 7.76 -0.32
N PHE A 97 -3.09 8.04 0.74
CA PHE A 97 -2.16 9.17 0.81
C PHE A 97 -1.00 9.06 -0.19
N PHE A 98 -0.46 7.85 -0.38
CA PHE A 98 0.63 7.58 -1.33
C PHE A 98 0.18 7.32 -2.78
N GLY A 99 -1.09 7.61 -3.12
CA GLY A 99 -1.62 7.40 -4.47
C GLY A 99 -1.91 5.94 -4.83
N TYR A 100 -1.86 5.01 -3.86
CA TYR A 100 -2.24 3.61 -4.03
C TYR A 100 -3.78 3.51 -4.07
N SER A 101 -4.38 3.85 -5.21
CA SER A 101 -5.85 3.99 -5.32
C SER A 101 -6.60 2.70 -5.65
N GLY A 102 -5.91 1.58 -5.88
CA GLY A 102 -6.53 0.32 -6.33
C GLY A 102 -6.67 0.18 -7.85
N ALA A 103 -5.87 0.92 -8.63
CA ALA A 103 -5.82 0.82 -10.10
C ALA A 103 -4.79 -0.21 -10.62
N ILE A 104 -4.13 -0.95 -9.72
CA ILE A 104 -3.38 -2.16 -10.09
C ILE A 104 -4.35 -3.29 -9.79
N LEU A 105 -4.72 -4.07 -10.81
CA LEU A 105 -5.80 -5.08 -10.88
C LEU A 105 -7.15 -4.58 -11.47
N MET A 106 -7.11 -4.01 -12.67
CA MET A 106 -8.10 -4.25 -13.73
C MET A 106 -7.38 -4.45 -15.06
#